data_AF-A0A914A456-F1
#
_entry.id   AF-A0A914A456-F1
#
_cell.length_a   1.000
_cell.length_b   1.000
_cell.length_c   1.000
_cell.angle_alpha   90.00
_cell.angle_beta   90.00
_cell.angle_gamma   90.00
#
_symmetry.space_group_name_H-M   'P 1'
#
loop_
_entity.id
_entity.type
_entity.pdbx_description
1 polymer ?
#
loop_
_entity_poly.entity_id
_entity_poly.type
_entity_poly.pdbx_seq_one_letter_code
_entity_poly.pdbx_strand_id
1 'polypeptide(L)'
;MELPKGIPNDTKVLNLAENVLKEIPKNGFMDLPHLILLNLTGNSIDKPFEIPESVMMLHARGNQLQDIDLVMKNGVQLKTVDFEGNRMTAIGRDTFARCTQLTHV
;
A
#
# COMPACT_ATOMS: atom_id res chain seq x y z
N MET A 1 5.93 -5.48 15.53
CA MET A 1 6.13 -6.59 14.58
C MET A 1 6.83 -6.02 13.37
N GLU A 2 7.87 -6.69 12.88
CA GLU A 2 8.58 -6.29 11.67
C GLU A 2 8.03 -7.06 10.47
N LEU A 3 8.28 -6.58 9.25
CA LEU A 3 7.98 -7.33 8.03
C LEU A 3 8.76 -8.67 8.01
N PRO A 4 8.18 -9.75 7.46
CA PRO A 4 8.87 -11.02 7.35
C PRO A 4 10.10 -10.89 6.44
N LYS A 5 11.21 -11.49 6.87
CA LYS A 5 12.45 -11.54 6.09
C LYS A 5 12.40 -12.68 5.08
N GLY A 6 13.07 -12.51 3.94
CA GLY A 6 13.21 -13.57 2.94
C GLY A 6 11.96 -13.82 2.09
N ILE A 7 11.11 -12.79 1.92
CA ILE A 7 10.02 -12.84 0.93
C ILE A 7 10.65 -13.06 -0.46
N PRO A 8 10.25 -14.09 -1.22
CA PRO A 8 10.78 -14.34 -2.56
C PRO A 8 10.55 -13.14 -3.49
N ASN A 9 11.53 -12.80 -4.31
CA ASN A 9 11.44 -11.66 -5.23
C ASN A 9 10.38 -11.85 -6.33
N ASP A 10 9.97 -13.09 -6.63
CA ASP A 10 8.93 -13.47 -7.57
C ASP A 10 7.52 -13.49 -6.96
N THR A 11 7.39 -13.06 -5.70
CA THR A 11 6.10 -12.96 -5.00
C THR A 11 5.15 -12.04 -5.76
N LYS A 12 4.00 -12.60 -6.16
CA LYS A 12 2.92 -11.85 -6.83
C LYS A 12 1.82 -11.39 -5.89
N VAL A 13 1.65 -12.08 -4.78
CA VAL A 13 0.60 -11.81 -3.80
C VAL A 13 1.22 -11.84 -2.41
N LEU A 14 1.11 -10.74 -1.69
CA LEU A 14 1.55 -10.63 -0.31
C LEU A 14 0.35 -10.27 0.57
N ASN A 15 -0.06 -11.22 1.41
CA ASN A 15 -1.13 -11.02 2.36
C ASN A 15 -0.56 -10.93 3.78
N LEU A 16 -0.71 -9.75 4.37
CA LEU A 16 -0.32 -9.41 5.74
C LEU A 16 -1.53 -8.89 6.53
N ALA A 17 -2.75 -9.19 6.09
CA ALA A 17 -3.96 -8.76 6.78
C ALA A 17 -4.06 -9.32 8.20
N GLU A 18 -4.78 -8.61 9.07
CA GLU A 18 -5.09 -9.00 10.45
C GLU A 18 -3.83 -9.27 11.27
N ASN A 19 -2.83 -8.38 11.13
CA ASN A 19 -1.62 -8.39 11.93
C ASN A 19 -1.53 -7.14 12.82
N VAL A 20 -0.43 -7.03 13.58
CA VAL A 20 -0.16 -5.89 14.48
C VAL A 20 0.96 -4.99 13.92
N LEU A 21 1.01 -4.82 12.60
CA LEU A 21 1.96 -3.91 11.96
C LEU A 21 1.60 -2.48 12.33
N LYS A 22 2.57 -1.74 12.87
CA LYS A 22 2.42 -0.31 13.23
C LYS A 22 3.07 0.61 12.20
N GLU A 23 4.12 0.12 11.56
CA GLU A 23 4.82 0.84 10.51
C GLU A 23 5.38 -0.16 9.49
N ILE A 24 5.54 0.34 8.28
CA ILE A 24 6.26 -0.32 7.20
C ILE A 24 7.47 0.57 6.90
N PRO A 25 8.69 0.03 6.80
CA PRO A 25 9.83 0.81 6.32
C PRO A 25 9.48 1.48 4.99
N LYS A 26 9.90 2.73 4.79
CA LYS A 26 9.50 3.53 3.61
C LYS A 26 9.60 2.77 2.28
N ASN A 27 10.66 1.99 2.10
CA ASN A 27 10.96 1.20 0.91
C ASN A 27 10.75 -0.32 1.13
N GLY A 28 9.98 -0.72 2.13
CA GLY A 28 9.91 -2.10 2.64
C GLY A 28 9.39 -3.15 1.64
N PHE A 29 8.74 -2.72 0.56
CA PHE A 29 8.27 -3.61 -0.51
C PHE A 29 8.99 -3.42 -1.84
N MET A 30 9.96 -2.50 -1.94
CA MET A 30 10.59 -2.16 -3.22
C MET A 30 11.41 -3.31 -3.83
N ASP A 31 11.82 -4.28 -3.02
CA ASP A 31 12.51 -5.50 -3.46
C ASP A 31 11.55 -6.60 -3.99
N LEU A 32 10.25 -6.29 -4.13
CA LEU A 32 9.22 -7.19 -4.67
C LEU A 32 8.71 -6.69 -6.03
N PRO A 33 9.54 -6.71 -7.08
CA PRO A 33 9.22 -6.08 -8.37
C PRO A 33 8.05 -6.75 -9.09
N HIS A 34 7.67 -7.97 -8.70
CA HIS A 34 6.57 -8.72 -9.30
C HIS A 34 5.28 -8.70 -8.48
N LEU A 35 5.21 -7.89 -7.43
CA LEU A 35 4.05 -7.83 -6.54
C LEU A 35 2.84 -7.20 -7.25
N ILE A 36 1.74 -7.95 -7.34
CA ILE A 36 0.50 -7.52 -8.00
C ILE A 36 -0.56 -7.13 -6.97
N LEU A 37 -0.67 -7.90 -5.89
CA LEU A 37 -1.64 -7.67 -4.82
C LEU A 37 -0.93 -7.55 -3.48
N LEU A 38 -1.17 -6.45 -2.79
CA LEU A 38 -0.73 -6.20 -1.42
C LEU A 38 -1.94 -6.03 -0.50
N ASN A 39 -2.09 -6.92 0.47
CA ASN A 39 -3.16 -6.83 1.48
C ASN A 39 -2.57 -6.53 2.86
N LEU A 40 -2.92 -5.35 3.40
CA LEU A 40 -2.53 -4.80 4.68
C LEU A 40 -3.75 -4.53 5.58
N THR A 41 -4.91 -5.08 5.23
CA THR A 41 -6.18 -4.86 5.95
C THR A 41 -6.06 -5.19 7.43
N GLY A 42 -6.68 -4.39 8.31
CA GLY A 42 -6.78 -4.72 9.73
C GLY A 42 -5.42 -4.71 10.44
N ASN A 43 -4.61 -3.69 10.17
CA ASN A 43 -3.35 -3.43 10.88
C ASN A 43 -3.44 -2.10 11.65
N SER A 44 -2.31 -1.53 12.06
CA SER A 44 -2.24 -0.25 12.77
C SER A 44 -1.22 0.70 12.14
N ILE A 45 -1.10 0.65 10.80
CA ILE A 45 -0.10 1.43 10.06
C ILE A 45 -0.49 2.91 10.05
N ASP A 46 0.36 3.78 10.60
CA ASP A 46 0.11 5.22 10.71
C ASP A 46 0.97 6.08 9.77
N LYS A 47 2.12 5.55 9.33
CA LYS A 47 3.05 6.21 8.41
C LYS A 47 2.88 5.71 6.97
N PRO A 48 2.93 6.61 5.98
CA PRO A 48 2.86 6.24 4.58
C PRO A 48 4.17 5.55 4.12
N PHE A 49 4.05 4.69 3.11
CA PHE A 49 5.13 3.86 2.57
C PHE A 49 5.06 3.80 1.04
N GLU A 50 6.14 3.37 0.38
CA GLU A 50 6.16 3.19 -1.07
C GLU A 50 5.71 1.78 -1.47
N ILE A 51 5.01 1.69 -2.59
CA ILE A 51 4.67 0.43 -3.26
C ILE A 51 5.48 0.28 -4.56
N PRO A 52 5.78 -0.96 -4.99
CA PRO A 52 6.29 -1.21 -6.34
C PRO A 52 5.28 -0.77 -7.41
N GLU A 53 5.78 -0.30 -8.55
CA GLU A 53 4.93 0.09 -9.68
C GLU A 53 4.12 -1.07 -10.26
N SER A 54 4.49 -2.32 -9.97
CA SER A 54 3.77 -3.53 -10.39
C SER A 54 2.46 -3.76 -9.64
N VAL A 55 2.23 -3.11 -8.50
CA VAL A 55 1.03 -3.32 -7.69
C VAL A 55 -0.20 -2.80 -8.44
N MET A 56 -1.19 -3.68 -8.58
CA MET A 56 -2.46 -3.41 -9.23
C MET A 56 -3.62 -3.30 -8.23
N MET A 57 -3.51 -4.00 -7.10
CA MET A 57 -4.52 -4.04 -6.05
C MET A 57 -3.87 -3.81 -4.69
N LEU A 58 -4.32 -2.77 -3.99
CA LEU A 58 -3.88 -2.45 -2.63
C LEU A 58 -5.08 -2.43 -1.69
N HIS A 59 -5.09 -3.32 -0.70
CA HIS A 59 -6.05 -3.27 0.40
C HIS A 59 -5.35 -2.75 1.64
N ALA A 60 -5.72 -1.57 2.11
CA ALA A 60 -5.17 -0.92 3.29
C ALA A 60 -6.27 -0.49 4.28
N ARG A 61 -7.45 -1.10 4.16
CA ARG A 61 -8.61 -0.88 5.03
C ARG A 61 -8.28 -1.10 6.51
N GLY A 62 -8.87 -0.29 7.39
CA GLY A 62 -8.76 -0.45 8.83
C GLY A 62 -7.32 -0.29 9.33
N ASN A 63 -6.65 0.77 8.87
CA ASN A 63 -5.33 1.20 9.35
C ASN A 63 -5.45 2.60 9.98
N GLN A 64 -4.33 3.29 10.19
CA GLN A 64 -4.27 4.60 10.85
C GLN A 64 -3.62 5.68 9.96
N LEU A 65 -3.57 5.45 8.64
CA LEU A 65 -2.94 6.35 7.68
C LEU A 65 -3.64 7.71 7.69
N GLN A 66 -2.86 8.77 7.79
CA GLN A 66 -3.34 10.17 7.70
C GLN A 66 -3.07 10.79 6.33
N ASP A 67 -2.14 10.21 5.57
CA ASP A 67 -1.73 10.59 4.23
C ASP A 67 -1.50 9.31 3.39
N ILE A 68 -1.74 9.41 2.08
CA ILE A 68 -1.49 8.34 1.11
C ILE A 68 -0.65 8.82 -0.08
N ASP A 69 -0.16 10.07 -0.10
CA ASP A 69 0.60 10.64 -1.22
C ASP A 69 1.79 9.75 -1.60
N LEU A 70 2.54 9.28 -0.61
CA LEU A 70 3.69 8.42 -0.87
C LEU A 70 3.28 7.03 -1.40
N VAL A 71 2.14 6.50 -0.92
CA VAL A 71 1.59 5.21 -1.36
C VAL A 71 1.15 5.31 -2.83
N MET A 72 0.50 6.41 -3.18
CA MET A 72 -0.03 6.64 -4.52
C MET A 72 1.02 7.12 -5.53
N LYS A 73 2.18 7.61 -5.06
CA LYS A 73 3.28 8.10 -5.90
C LYS A 73 3.72 7.11 -6.97
N ASN A 74 3.72 5.81 -6.70
CA ASN A 74 4.13 4.75 -7.64
C ASN A 74 2.93 3.98 -8.22
N GLY A 75 1.72 4.50 -8.07
CA GLY A 75 0.47 3.82 -8.44
C GLY A 75 0.18 3.71 -9.94
N VAL A 76 1.18 3.64 -10.82
CA VAL A 76 0.99 3.67 -12.27
C VAL A 76 0.18 2.48 -12.82
N GLN A 77 0.27 1.32 -12.17
CA GLN A 77 -0.54 0.13 -12.51
C GLN A 77 -1.73 -0.10 -11.58
N LEU A 78 -1.94 0.76 -10.57
CA LEU A 78 -3.04 0.59 -9.62
C LEU A 78 -4.38 0.67 -10.34
N LYS A 79 -5.22 -0.35 -10.11
CA LYS A 79 -6.59 -0.42 -10.61
C LYS A 79 -7.61 -0.27 -9.49
N THR A 80 -7.28 -0.79 -8.32
CA THR A 80 -8.13 -0.78 -7.14
C THR A 80 -7.31 -0.46 -5.89
N VAL A 81 -7.81 0.47 -5.11
CA VAL A 81 -7.32 0.75 -3.75
C VAL A 81 -8.49 0.72 -2.77
N ASP A 82 -8.22 0.31 -1.54
CA ASP A 82 -9.18 0.44 -0.44
C ASP A 82 -8.45 1.03 0.78
N PHE A 83 -8.82 2.26 1.13
CA PHE A 83 -8.33 2.96 2.32
C PHE A 83 -9.45 3.19 3.36
N GLU A 84 -10.58 2.49 3.27
CA GLU A 84 -11.70 2.62 4.21
C GLU A 84 -11.24 2.45 5.66
N GLY A 85 -11.76 3.25 6.59
CA GLY A 85 -11.42 3.12 8.01
C GLY A 85 -9.99 3.54 8.38
N ASN A 86 -9.37 4.43 7.59
CA ASN A 86 -8.14 5.14 7.95
C ASN A 86 -8.45 6.50 8.62
N ARG A 87 -7.43 7.33 8.84
CA ARG A 87 -7.51 8.63 9.55
C ARG A 87 -7.23 9.84 8.65
N MET A 88 -7.33 9.67 7.34
CA MET A 88 -7.13 10.76 6.39
C MET A 88 -8.20 11.84 6.57
N THR A 89 -7.78 13.10 6.66
CA THR A 89 -8.69 14.26 6.75
C THR A 89 -8.76 15.07 5.46
N ALA A 90 -7.78 14.89 4.58
CA ALA A 90 -7.69 15.57 3.29
C ALA A 90 -6.94 14.67 2.30
N ILE A 91 -7.13 14.96 1.02
CA ILE A 91 -6.40 14.34 -0.08
C ILE A 91 -5.66 15.47 -0.80
N GLY A 92 -4.37 15.27 -1.05
CA GLY A 92 -3.53 16.21 -1.79
C GLY A 92 -4.02 16.38 -3.22
N ARG A 93 -3.79 17.57 -3.79
CA ARG A 93 -4.21 17.89 -5.17
C ARG A 93 -3.65 16.89 -6.19
N ASP A 94 -2.43 16.42 -5.97
CA ASP A 94 -1.67 15.59 -6.90
C ASP A 94 -1.51 14.13 -6.41
N THR A 95 -2.22 13.73 -5.34
CA THR A 95 -2.15 12.38 -4.76
C THR A 95 -2.30 11.30 -5.83
N PHE A 96 -3.23 11.48 -6.75
CA PHE A 96 -3.56 10.50 -7.79
C PHE A 96 -2.95 10.82 -9.16
N ALA A 97 -2.05 11.81 -9.28
CA ALA A 97 -1.57 12.32 -10.56
C ALA A 97 -0.92 11.25 -11.47
N ARG A 98 -0.33 10.20 -10.88
CA ARG A 98 0.29 9.08 -11.61
C ARG A 98 -0.60 7.84 -11.75
N CYS A 99 -1.77 7.83 -11.11
CA CYS A 99 -2.65 6.66 -11.03
C CYS A 99 -3.59 6.57 -12.25
N THR A 100 -3.02 6.46 -13.44
CA THR A 100 -3.75 6.56 -14.72
C THR A 100 -4.67 5.38 -15.03
N GLN A 101 -4.51 4.26 -14.32
CA GLN A 101 -5.34 3.05 -14.48
C GLN A 101 -6.36 2.83 -13.36
N LEU A 102 -6.47 3.79 -12.43
CA LEU A 102 -7.30 3.63 -11.24
C LEU A 102 -8.78 3.68 -11.62
N THR A 103 -9.53 2.67 -11.19
CA THR A 103 -10.96 2.51 -11.50
C THR A 103 -11.85 2.44 -10.27
N HIS A 104 -11.30 2.04 -9.13
CA HIS A 104 -12.01 1.90 -7.86
C HIS A 104 -11.15 2.43 -6.71
N VAL A 105 -11.73 3.29 -5.87
CA VAL A 105 -11.12 3.97 -4.72
C VAL A 105 -12.09 3.97 -3.55
#